data_AF-A0A0R3LI66-F1
#
_entry.id   AF-A0A0R3LI66-F1
#
_cell.length_a   1.000
_cell.length_b   1.000
_cell.length_c   1.000
_cell.angle_alpha   90.00
_cell.angle_beta   90.00
_cell.angle_gamma   90.00
#
_symmetry.space_group_name_H-M   'P 1'
#
loop_
_entity.id
_entity.type
_entity.pdbx_description
1 polymer ?
#
loop_
_entity_poly.entity_id
_entity_poly.type
_entity_poly.pdbx_seq_one_letter_code
_entity_poly.pdbx_strand_id
1 'polypeptide(L)' 'MLKTFYFDVKWDASDLAQFKERFASDDEAIQHSRDLAARLRQRHFNNQPGLVISVLDQSGLEIHREDVYPEDKH' A
#
# COMPACT_ATOMS: atom_id res chain seq x y z
N MET A 1 21.01 -7.27 -1.44
CA MET A 1 21.12 -5.96 -0.77
C MET A 1 19.70 -5.43 -0.55
N LEU A 2 19.45 -4.69 0.54
CA LEU A 2 18.14 -4.11 0.81
C LEU A 2 17.88 -2.87 -0.05
N LYS A 3 16.73 -2.84 -0.72
CA LYS A 3 16.22 -1.69 -1.48
C LYS A 3 15.24 -0.89 -0.63
N THR A 4 15.11 0.40 -0.91
CA THR A 4 14.09 1.25 -0.28
C THR A 4 12.82 1.23 -1.14
N PHE A 5 11.69 1.07 -0.48
CA PHE A 5 10.36 1.20 -1.08
C PHE A 5 9.56 2.25 -0.33
N TYR A 6 8.65 2.91 -1.04
CA TYR A 6 7.72 3.87 -0.49
C TYR A 6 6.31 3.30 -0.58
N PHE A 7 5.52 3.55 0.45
CA PHE A 7 4.16 3.09 0.55
C PHE A 7 3.29 4.31 0.77
N ASP A 8 2.52 4.65 -0.24
CA ASP A 8 1.60 5.77 -0.21
C ASP A 8 0.20 5.25 0.04
N VAL A 9 -0.36 5.62 1.18
CA VAL A 9 -1.77 5.38 1.51
C VAL A 9 -2.57 6.55 0.96
N LYS A 10 -3.41 6.29 -0.05
CA LYS A 10 -4.18 7.31 -0.76
C LYS A 10 -5.65 6.99 -0.69
N TRP A 11 -6.47 8.02 -0.63
CA TRP A 11 -7.90 7.92 -0.84
C TRP A 11 -8.32 8.95 -1.89
N ASP A 12 -8.83 8.45 -3.01
CA ASP A 12 -9.13 9.27 -4.18
C ASP A 12 -7.92 10.16 -4.57
N ALA A 13 -8.10 11.47 -4.72
CA ALA A 13 -7.03 12.41 -5.06
C ALA A 13 -6.16 12.84 -3.85
N SER A 14 -6.39 12.30 -2.65
CA SER A 14 -5.72 12.74 -1.43
C SER A 14 -4.72 11.72 -0.91
N ASP A 15 -3.47 12.16 -0.72
CA ASP A 15 -2.46 11.40 0.01
C ASP A 15 -2.75 11.48 1.51
N LEU A 16 -3.08 10.35 2.14
CA LEU A 16 -3.39 10.28 3.58
C LEU A 16 -2.13 10.07 4.42
N ALA A 17 -1.23 9.22 3.94
CA ALA A 17 0.03 8.93 4.60
C ALA A 17 1.04 8.42 3.59
N GLN A 18 2.32 8.67 3.86
CA GLN A 18 3.43 8.07 3.13
C GLN A 18 4.45 7.58 4.15
N PHE A 19 4.98 6.38 3.94
CA PHE A 19 6.10 5.87 4.73
C PHE A 19 7.08 5.09 3.84
N LYS A 20 8.30 4.92 4.33
CA LYS A 20 9.38 4.23 3.62
C LYS A 20 9.85 3.05 4.44
N GLU A 21 10.09 1.93 3.77
CA GLU A 21 10.59 0.72 4.40
C GLU A 21 11.54 -0.02 3.45
N ARG A 22 12.40 -0.86 4.01
CA ARG A 22 13.48 -1.52 3.26
C ARG A 22 13.24 -3.02 3.18
N PHE A 23 13.23 -3.54 1.96
CA PHE A 23 13.00 -4.96 1.67
C PHE A 23 14.13 -5.53 0.81
N ALA A 24 14.30 -6.85 0.85
CA ALA A 24 15.30 -7.53 0.02
C ALA A 24 14.84 -7.67 -1.43
N SER A 25 13.53 -7.73 -1.66
CA SER A 25 12.92 -7.89 -2.98
C SER A 25 11.61 -7.09 -3.12
N ASP A 26 11.18 -6.98 -4.37
CA ASP A 26 9.91 -6.36 -4.73
C ASP A 26 8.74 -7.20 -4.19
N ASP A 27 8.84 -8.54 -4.25
CA ASP A 27 7.84 -9.47 -3.71
C ASP A 27 7.62 -9.29 -2.19
N GLU A 28 8.69 -9.07 -1.42
CA GLU A 28 8.59 -8.80 0.02
C GLU A 28 7.85 -7.48 0.30
N ALA A 29 8.15 -6.43 -0.49
CA ALA A 29 7.45 -5.14 -0.38
C ALA A 29 5.97 -5.27 -0.74
N ILE A 30 5.65 -6.04 -1.79
CA ILE A 30 4.27 -6.33 -2.19
C ILE A 30 3.54 -7.11 -1.10
N GLN A 31 4.14 -8.17 -0.55
CA GLN A 31 3.52 -8.91 0.54
C GLN A 31 3.29 -8.04 1.78
N HIS A 32 4.23 -7.16 2.09
CA HIS A 32 4.05 -6.18 3.18
C HIS A 32 2.86 -5.25 2.93
N SER A 33 2.65 -4.78 1.70
CA SER A 33 1.49 -3.93 1.37
C SER A 33 0.15 -4.64 1.61
N ARG A 34 0.06 -5.94 1.28
CA ARG A 34 -1.12 -6.78 1.53
C ARG A 34 -1.39 -6.93 3.02
N ASP A 35 -0.35 -7.21 3.79
CA ASP A 35 -0.46 -7.34 5.24
C ASP A 35 -0.89 -6.01 5.87
N LEU A 36 -0.39 -4.89 5.35
CA LEU A 36 -0.80 -3.56 5.80
C LEU A 36 -2.26 -3.27 5.44
N ALA A 37 -2.69 -3.55 4.22
CA ALA A 37 -4.08 -3.40 3.80
C ALA A 37 -5.02 -4.20 4.72
N ALA A 38 -4.67 -5.45 5.03
CA ALA A 38 -5.43 -6.27 5.98
C ALA A 38 -5.51 -5.64 7.39
N ARG A 39 -4.40 -5.09 7.90
CA ARG A 39 -4.36 -4.41 9.20
C ARG A 39 -5.20 -3.13 9.22
N LEU A 40 -5.14 -2.33 8.16
CA LEU A 40 -5.94 -1.10 8.03
C LEU A 40 -7.44 -1.44 7.99
N ARG A 41 -7.81 -2.47 7.23
CA ARG A 41 -9.18 -3.00 7.16
C ARG A 41 -9.68 -3.48 8.53
N GLN A 42 -8.89 -4.26 9.25
CA GLN A 42 -9.23 -4.73 10.60
C GLN A 42 -9.41 -3.60 11.61
N ARG A 43 -8.70 -2.49 11.43
CA ARG A 43 -8.82 -1.30 12.27
C ARG A 43 -9.94 -0.34 11.84
N HIS A 44 -10.67 -0.67 10.77
CA HIS A 44 -11.62 0.24 10.11
C HIS A 44 -11.01 1.62 9.81
N PHE A 45 -9.71 1.64 9.49
CA PHE A 45 -8.99 2.89 9.20
C PHE A 45 -9.59 3.51 7.94
N ASN A 46 -10.04 4.78 8.05
CA ASN A 46 -10.69 5.53 6.99
C ASN A 46 -11.56 4.62 6.12
N ASN A 47 -12.63 4.06 6.71
CA ASN A 47 -13.60 3.11 6.14
C ASN A 47 -14.35 3.68 4.92
N GLN A 48 -13.58 4.10 3.93
CA GLN A 48 -13.98 4.79 2.73
C GLN A 48 -13.60 3.90 1.54
N PRO A 49 -14.54 3.70 0.61
CA PRO A 49 -14.23 3.01 -0.64
C PRO A 49 -13.16 3.78 -1.42
N GLY A 50 -12.26 3.04 -2.07
CA GLY A 50 -11.14 3.61 -2.83
C GLY A 50 -9.90 3.95 -2.01
N LEU A 51 -9.80 3.49 -0.76
CA LEU A 51 -8.55 3.54 0.00
C LEU A 51 -7.56 2.52 -0.57
N VAL A 52 -6.40 2.99 -1.03
CA VAL A 52 -5.38 2.16 -1.69
C VAL A 52 -4.00 2.39 -1.07
N ILE A 53 -3.11 1.41 -1.23
CA ILE A 53 -1.69 1.49 -0.90
C ILE A 53 -0.92 1.34 -2.20
N SER A 54 -0.29 2.41 -2.69
CA SER A 54 0.66 2.37 -3.80
C SER A 54 2.05 2.03 -3.27
N VAL A 55 2.70 1.02 -3.84
CA VAL A 55 4.08 0.64 -3.54
C VAL A 55 4.97 1.18 -4.64
N LEU A 56 5.89 2.06 -4.28
CA LEU A 56 6.87 2.65 -5.19
C LEU A 56 8.26 2.09 -4.88
N ASP A 57 9.04 1.82 -5.91
CA ASP A 57 10.46 1.50 -5.74
C ASP A 57 11.29 2.74 -5.42
N GLN A 58 12.61 2.56 -5.24
CA GLN A 58 13.54 3.65 -4.94
C GLN A 58 13.63 4.74 -6.02
N SER A 59 13.21 4.44 -7.26
CA SER A 59 13.14 5.39 -8.36
C SER A 59 11.83 6.18 -8.39
N GLY A 60 10.86 5.80 -7.55
CA GLY A 60 9.51 6.36 -7.53
C GLY A 60 8.55 5.68 -8.51
N LEU A 61 8.94 4.55 -9.11
CA LEU A 61 8.08 3.78 -10.00
C LEU A 61 7.08 2.97 -9.18
N GLU A 62 5.78 3.07 -9.49
CA GLU A 62 4.76 2.21 -8.89
C GLU A 62 4.93 0.77 -9.39
N ILE A 63 5.28 -0.12 -8.47
CA ILE A 63 5.49 -1.55 -8.74
C ILE A 63 4.26 -2.38 -8.36
N HIS A 64 3.41 -1.86 -7.47
CA HIS A 64 2.20 -2.53 -7.01
C HIS A 64 1.19 -1.54 -6.44
N ARG A 65 -0.08 -1.91 -6.50
CA ARG A 65 -1.19 -1.21 -5.86
C ARG A 65 -2.09 -2.21 -5.15
N GLU A 66 -2.38 -1.94 -3.89
CA GLU A 66 -3.21 -2.80 -3.04
C GLU A 66 -4.46 -2.05 -2.57
N ASP A 67 -5.65 -2.61 -2.82
CA ASP A 67 -6.90 -2.06 -2.34
C ASP A 67 -7.15 -2.44 -0.87
N VAL A 68 -7.34 -1.45 -0.01
CA VAL A 68 -7.63 -1.69 1.41
C VAL A 68 -9.06 -2.17 1.63
N TYR A 69 -10.01 -1.68 0.84
CA TYR A 69 -11.38 -2.19 0.82
C TYR A 69 -11.72 -2.60 -0.62
N PRO A 70 -11.36 -3.83 -1.04
CA PRO A 70 -11.77 -4.32 -2.34
C PRO A 70 -13.30 -4.35 -2.36
N GLU A 71 -13.90 -3.79 -3.40
CA GLU A 71 -15.33 -3.99 -3.63
C GLU A 71 -15.56 -5.50 -3.80
N ASP A 72 -16.40 -6.09 -2.94
CA ASP A 72 -16.86 -7.45 -3.14
C ASP A 72 -17.50 -7.51 -4.53
N LYS A 73 -16.82 -8.15 -5.49
CA LYS A 73 -17.38 -8.43 -6.80
C LYS A 73 -18.52 -9.45 -6.59
N HIS A 74 -19.73 -8.95 -6.35
CA HIS A 74 -20.97 -9.72 -6.48
C HIS A 74 -21.30 -9.94 -7.96
#